data_AF-A0A3M2BB78-F1
#
_entry.id   AF-A0A3M2BB78-F1
#
_cell.length_a   1.000
_cell.length_b   1.000
_cell.length_c   1.000
_cell.angle_alpha   90.00
_cell.angle_beta   90.00
_cell.angle_gamma   90.00
#
_symmetry.space_group_name_H-M   'P 1'
#
loop_
_entity.id
_entity.type
_entity.pdbx_description
1 polymer ?
#
loop_
_entity_poly.entity_id
_entity_poly.type
_entity_poly.pdbx_seq_one_letter_code
_entity_poly.pdbx_strand_id
1 'polypeptide(L)'
;MLLIAYMWSIRGFFSSFLHMVCVIVAGAVAFGLWEPVSLFLLDWSPPKGILASVGGNAWAIGLAVPFVVALLITRVAMDKIAPANVHQTPLVDYIGGGACGLVSGILTVGVLAISLGSVRLGDSTVGLGYKPIWYTQERATGGGSLVYNDRLLIPADMLTARLYSHLSLAAFYSSEPLAKWHPEPHIEGPAAQITYNSGSAKNTIKPRELSLTGVYIVGSPDGTTPASQLLTDAFIPTPQKYVDINGEPVSQGMIFAVKFEMAAGAKETTGQHMISPGQLRLLVQPVDEQGNWTGEPSKNIFPLAVISQGDSADADSYGRWRFEAEGVHVSSVGGGSSTPMAAEFLVPRGYRPLALYVKNTRLEVADLVDDAPRFPAPGMRDGQIRAGTILKGAEIADLDRSRAVILEPDQVGGRSTSTVVSVTNRLGREAFQSSAKRGLLLDDEKRIVSGDGKWLPAEVGNSREISQKLKVDRFATPDGTMMVQVDVSVGSVASLLGPVGAEAGPNDPFYLFDTAGTPYQAVGYIYKDREQYAIYYYPGDPLNGTSDLSGVPSLTAVRDDQTLKLLFLVSRGVSLKGFAIGNSVVFELKEPRLLNDRQD
;
A
#
# COMPACT_ATOMS: atom_id res chain seq x y z
N MET A 1 11.06 14.82 28.18
CA MET A 1 12.38 15.49 28.06
C MET A 1 12.81 16.14 29.37
N LEU A 2 12.09 17.15 29.89
CA LEU A 2 12.47 17.86 31.13
C LEU A 2 12.57 16.95 32.36
N LEU A 3 11.67 15.97 32.50
CA LEU A 3 11.74 14.97 33.56
C LEU A 3 13.02 14.12 33.46
N ILE A 4 13.38 13.71 32.24
CA ILE A 4 14.61 12.94 31.98
C ILE A 4 15.84 13.80 32.33
N ALA A 5 15.87 15.05 31.87
CA ALA A 5 16.95 15.99 32.20
C ALA A 5 17.10 16.21 33.71
N TYR A 6 15.98 16.42 34.41
CA TYR A 6 15.95 16.60 35.87
C TYR A 6 16.44 15.35 36.61
N MET A 7 15.93 14.16 36.26
CA MET A 7 16.35 12.90 36.87
C MET A 7 17.85 12.64 36.73
N TRP A 8 18.42 12.95 35.56
CA TRP A 8 19.85 12.77 35.29
C TRP A 8 20.71 13.83 35.97
N SER A 9 20.22 15.07 36.10
CA SER A 9 20.89 16.12 36.89
C SER A 9 21.16 15.68 38.34
N ILE A 10 20.28 14.88 38.95
CA ILE A 10 20.44 14.38 40.32
C ILE A 10 21.43 13.20 40.40
N ARG A 11 21.63 12.45 39.32
CA ARG A 11 22.47 11.23 39.29
C ARG A 11 23.96 11.49 39.04
N GLY A 12 24.33 12.75 38.77
CA GLY A 12 25.71 13.16 38.48
C GLY A 12 26.06 13.11 36.99
N PHE A 13 27.12 13.83 36.63
CA PHE A 13 27.50 14.07 35.23
C PHE A 13 27.94 12.80 34.52
N PHE A 14 28.88 12.05 35.10
CA PHE A 14 29.49 10.90 34.43
C PHE A 14 28.47 9.79 34.09
N SER A 15 27.58 9.45 35.04
CA SER A 15 26.48 8.50 34.80
C SER A 15 25.52 8.95 33.69
N SER A 16 25.21 10.26 33.65
CA SER A 16 24.34 10.86 32.63
C SER A 16 25.01 10.89 31.25
N PHE A 17 26.32 11.16 31.20
CA PHE A 17 27.12 11.11 29.98
C PHE A 17 27.15 9.70 29.40
N LEU A 18 27.41 8.67 30.22
CA LEU A 18 27.37 7.28 29.76
C LEU A 18 25.99 6.89 29.24
N HIS A 19 24.91 7.33 29.89
CA HIS A 19 23.56 7.10 29.40
C HIS A 19 23.31 7.79 28.05
N MET A 20 23.76 9.04 27.89
CA MET A 20 23.66 9.76 26.62
C MET A 20 24.36 9.02 25.49
N VAL A 21 25.56 8.49 25.74
CA VAL A 21 26.29 7.65 24.75
C VAL A 21 25.49 6.39 24.43
N CYS A 22 24.91 5.70 25.43
CA CYS A 22 24.05 4.54 25.20
C CYS A 22 22.84 4.89 24.32
N VAL A 23 22.19 6.04 24.55
CA VAL A 23 21.05 6.50 23.75
C VAL A 23 21.45 6.80 22.32
N ILE A 24 22.61 7.45 22.10
CA ILE A 24 23.14 7.74 20.75
C ILE A 24 23.42 6.42 20.01
N VAL A 25 24.10 5.47 20.65
CA VAL A 25 24.40 4.16 20.05
C VAL A 25 23.11 3.37 19.78
N ALA A 26 22.18 3.35 20.73
CA ALA A 26 20.91 2.66 20.58
C ALA A 26 20.06 3.21 19.43
N GLY A 27 20.02 4.54 19.24
CA GLY A 27 19.31 5.12 18.11
C GLY A 27 20.02 4.85 16.78
N ALA A 28 21.35 4.85 16.73
CA ALA A 28 22.08 4.48 15.50
C ALA A 28 21.78 3.03 15.09
N VAL A 29 21.79 2.10 16.05
CA VAL A 29 21.39 0.70 15.82
C VAL A 29 19.92 0.61 15.38
N ALA A 30 19.03 1.36 16.02
CA ALA A 30 17.61 1.35 15.68
C ALA A 30 17.34 1.83 14.25
N PHE A 31 17.95 2.93 13.83
CA PHE A 31 17.83 3.43 12.46
C PHE A 31 18.47 2.48 11.43
N GLY A 32 19.60 1.85 11.77
CA GLY A 32 20.23 0.85 10.89
C GLY A 32 19.40 -0.43 10.73
N LEU A 33 18.61 -0.80 11.74
CA LEU A 33 17.73 -1.98 11.71
C LEU A 33 16.29 -1.68 11.30
N TRP A 34 15.94 -0.40 11.09
CA TRP A 34 14.56 0.04 10.96
C TRP A 34 13.84 -0.62 9.78
N GLU A 35 14.37 -0.50 8.57
CA GLU A 35 13.76 -1.08 7.37
C GLU A 35 13.75 -2.63 7.40
N PRO A 36 14.88 -3.34 7.67
CA PRO A 36 14.87 -4.80 7.72
C PRO A 36 13.90 -5.39 8.75
N VAL A 37 13.82 -4.81 9.95
CA VAL A 37 12.89 -5.27 11.00
C VAL A 37 11.45 -4.96 10.60
N SER A 38 11.18 -3.80 9.98
CA SER A 38 9.83 -3.46 9.51
C SER A 38 9.35 -4.42 8.44
N LEU A 39 10.20 -4.75 7.46
CA LEU A 39 9.88 -5.72 6.41
C LEU A 39 9.65 -7.12 6.98
N PHE A 40 10.52 -7.57 7.91
CA PHE A 40 10.35 -8.84 8.59
C PHE A 40 9.01 -8.93 9.34
N LEU A 41 8.64 -7.87 10.08
CA LEU A 41 7.36 -7.81 10.79
C LEU A 41 6.16 -7.80 9.83
N LEU A 42 6.30 -7.15 8.68
CA LEU A 42 5.25 -7.10 7.66
C LEU A 42 5.01 -8.48 7.01
N ASP A 43 6.09 -9.20 6.69
CA ASP A 43 6.00 -10.53 6.10
C ASP A 43 5.51 -11.57 7.11
N TRP A 44 5.93 -11.45 8.37
CA TRP A 44 5.50 -12.31 9.46
C TRP A 44 4.05 -12.07 9.90
N SER A 45 3.53 -10.86 9.71
CA SER A 45 2.17 -10.49 10.14
C SER A 45 1.13 -11.36 9.42
N PRO A 46 0.31 -12.13 10.15
CA PRO A 46 -0.79 -12.86 9.54
C PRO A 46 -1.85 -11.89 9.03
N PRO A 47 -2.67 -12.30 8.03
CA PRO A 47 -3.74 -11.45 7.50
C PRO A 47 -4.89 -11.23 8.51
N LYS A 48 -4.96 -12.05 9.57
CA LYS A 48 -6.05 -12.05 10.56
C LYS A 48 -5.56 -12.12 12.00
N GLY A 49 -6.41 -11.70 12.93
CA GLY A 49 -6.20 -11.82 14.38
C GLY A 49 -5.52 -10.60 15.01
N ILE A 50 -5.23 -10.69 16.30
CA ILE A 50 -4.61 -9.59 17.08
C ILE A 50 -3.26 -9.18 16.46
N LEU A 51 -2.54 -10.14 15.87
CA LEU A 51 -1.25 -9.91 15.21
C LEU A 51 -1.36 -9.24 13.84
N ALA A 52 -2.54 -9.19 13.20
CA ALA A 52 -2.70 -8.45 11.94
C ALA A 52 -2.45 -6.94 12.10
N SER A 53 -2.65 -6.42 13.33
CA SER A 53 -2.30 -5.03 13.66
C SER A 53 -0.79 -4.76 13.60
N VAL A 54 0.05 -5.80 13.70
CA VAL A 54 1.51 -5.69 13.59
C VAL A 54 1.91 -5.27 12.18
N GLY A 55 1.32 -5.88 11.14
CA GLY A 55 1.60 -5.51 9.75
C GLY A 55 1.30 -4.04 9.46
N GLY A 56 0.13 -3.54 9.91
CA GLY A 56 -0.25 -2.14 9.74
C GLY A 56 0.58 -1.13 10.53
N ASN A 57 1.37 -1.59 11.51
CA ASN A 57 2.22 -0.76 12.36
C ASN A 57 3.69 -1.18 12.29
N ALA A 58 4.07 -1.96 11.27
CA ALA A 58 5.38 -2.59 11.21
C ALA A 58 6.52 -1.55 11.21
N TRP A 59 6.32 -0.39 10.59
CA TRP A 59 7.31 0.71 10.56
C TRP A 59 7.46 1.39 11.92
N ALA A 60 6.39 1.53 12.68
CA ALA A 60 6.46 2.08 14.03
C ALA A 60 7.22 1.12 14.97
N ILE A 61 6.83 -0.16 14.95
CA ILE A 61 7.41 -1.21 15.80
C ILE A 61 8.87 -1.46 15.40
N GLY A 62 9.16 -1.47 14.10
CA GLY A 62 10.48 -1.68 13.53
C GLY A 62 11.52 -0.63 13.93
N LEU A 63 11.10 0.59 14.33
CA LEU A 63 12.00 1.57 14.92
C LEU A 63 12.04 1.48 16.46
N ALA A 64 10.87 1.41 17.10
CA ALA A 64 10.77 1.48 18.56
C ALA A 64 11.40 0.28 19.27
N VAL A 65 11.15 -0.94 18.77
CA VAL A 65 11.64 -2.17 19.42
C VAL A 65 13.16 -2.26 19.38
N PRO A 66 13.84 -2.11 18.22
CA PRO A 66 15.31 -2.10 18.19
C PRO A 66 15.92 -1.03 19.09
N PHE A 67 15.32 0.16 19.16
CA PHE A 67 15.80 1.22 20.06
C PHE A 67 15.74 0.79 21.54
N VAL A 68 14.58 0.30 22.00
CA VAL A 68 14.41 -0.12 23.40
C VAL A 68 15.35 -1.28 23.74
N VAL A 69 15.44 -2.29 22.88
CA VAL A 69 16.30 -3.46 23.10
C VAL A 69 17.78 -3.04 23.12
N ALA A 70 18.24 -2.25 22.15
CA ALA A 70 19.62 -1.78 22.10
C ALA A 70 19.96 -0.90 23.32
N LEU A 71 19.04 -0.02 23.74
CA LEU A 71 19.22 0.82 24.93
C LEU A 71 19.32 -0.02 26.21
N LEU A 72 18.48 -1.05 26.37
CA LEU A 72 18.55 -1.95 27.52
C LEU A 72 19.87 -2.74 27.54
N ILE A 73 20.29 -3.31 26.40
CA ILE A 73 21.54 -4.07 26.32
C ILE A 73 22.74 -3.18 26.61
N THR A 74 22.85 -2.04 25.94
CA THR A 74 23.96 -1.10 26.14
C THR A 74 23.98 -0.55 27.57
N ARG A 75 22.81 -0.30 28.17
CA ARG A 75 22.74 0.15 29.55
C ARG A 75 23.21 -0.91 30.54
N VAL A 76 22.70 -2.14 30.43
CA VAL A 76 23.13 -3.26 31.28
C VAL A 76 24.62 -3.53 31.13
N ALA A 77 25.16 -3.44 29.91
CA ALA A 77 26.58 -3.58 29.67
C ALA A 77 27.39 -2.47 30.36
N MET A 78 26.99 -1.20 30.22
CA MET A 78 27.68 -0.08 30.86
C MET A 78 27.62 -0.12 32.38
N ASP A 79 26.49 -0.52 32.97
CA ASP A 79 26.36 -0.67 34.42
C ASP A 79 27.31 -1.76 34.98
N LYS A 80 27.65 -2.78 34.17
CA LYS A 80 28.63 -3.81 34.54
C LYS A 80 30.07 -3.39 34.30
N ILE A 81 30.34 -2.65 33.22
CA ILE A 81 31.69 -2.20 32.85
C ILE A 81 32.15 -1.04 33.75
N ALA A 82 31.25 -0.13 34.09
CA ALA A 82 31.51 1.05 34.91
C ALA A 82 30.58 1.10 36.14
N PRO A 83 30.76 0.21 37.13
CA PRO A 83 29.86 0.11 38.28
C PRO A 83 29.99 1.30 39.26
N ALA A 84 31.08 2.07 39.18
CA ALA A 84 31.34 3.22 40.05
C ALA A 84 31.21 4.54 39.29
N ASN A 85 30.67 5.56 39.96
CA ASN A 85 30.52 6.90 39.40
C ASN A 85 31.74 7.77 39.74
N VAL A 86 32.18 8.60 38.80
CA VAL A 86 33.23 9.59 39.06
C VAL A 86 32.59 10.79 39.75
N HIS A 87 32.94 11.04 41.00
CA HIS A 87 32.45 12.21 41.74
C HIS A 87 33.12 13.48 41.24
N GLN A 88 32.32 14.47 40.85
CA GLN A 88 32.78 15.81 40.48
C GLN A 88 32.29 16.82 41.52
N THR A 89 32.61 18.10 41.33
CA THR A 89 32.00 19.15 42.16
C THR A 89 30.48 19.16 41.91
N PRO A 90 29.64 19.42 42.93
CA PRO A 90 28.19 19.34 42.80
C PRO A 90 27.65 20.18 41.64
N LEU A 91 28.21 21.37 41.41
CA LEU A 91 27.81 22.25 40.31
C LEU A 91 28.04 21.61 38.94
N VAL A 92 29.20 20.96 38.74
CA VAL A 92 29.52 20.25 37.49
C VAL A 92 28.60 19.04 37.31
N ASP A 93 28.32 18.32 38.39
CA ASP A 93 27.42 17.16 38.36
C ASP A 93 25.99 17.55 37.97
N TYR A 94 25.44 18.65 38.53
CA TYR A 94 24.10 19.11 38.20
C TYR A 94 23.99 19.65 36.77
N ILE A 95 24.93 20.50 36.35
CA ILE A 95 24.90 21.12 35.01
C ILE A 95 25.19 20.08 33.95
N GLY A 96 26.26 19.31 34.11
CA GLY A 96 26.65 18.26 33.17
C GLY A 96 25.60 17.16 33.09
N GLY A 97 25.08 16.70 34.24
CA GLY A 97 24.01 15.71 34.31
C GLY A 97 22.73 16.21 33.64
N GLY A 98 22.36 17.47 33.88
CA GLY A 98 21.20 18.11 33.24
C GLY A 98 21.34 18.23 31.73
N ALA A 99 22.51 18.65 31.22
CA ALA A 99 22.77 18.80 29.79
C ALA A 99 22.77 17.44 29.06
N CYS A 100 23.49 16.44 29.58
CA CYS A 100 23.48 15.09 29.02
C CYS A 100 22.08 14.45 29.10
N GLY A 101 21.36 14.68 30.20
CA GLY A 101 19.98 14.24 30.36
C GLY A 101 19.02 14.90 29.38
N LEU A 102 19.21 16.18 29.06
CA LEU A 102 18.42 16.91 28.06
C LEU A 102 18.64 16.32 26.66
N VAL A 103 19.89 16.12 26.24
CA VAL A 103 20.21 15.49 24.94
C VAL A 103 19.58 14.09 24.87
N SER A 104 19.79 13.26 25.89
CA SER A 104 19.18 11.92 25.98
C SER A 104 17.66 11.97 25.88
N GLY A 105 17.05 12.95 26.55
CA GLY A 105 15.61 13.18 26.53
C GLY A 105 15.09 13.60 25.16
N ILE A 106 15.79 14.50 24.46
CA ILE A 106 15.45 14.93 23.09
C ILE A 106 15.51 13.72 22.15
N LEU A 107 16.60 12.94 22.18
CA LEU A 107 16.75 11.78 21.30
C LEU A 107 15.72 10.70 21.56
N THR A 108 15.46 10.38 22.84
CA THR A 108 14.46 9.37 23.22
C THR A 108 13.05 9.78 22.77
N VAL A 109 12.66 11.04 23.01
CA VAL A 109 11.34 11.53 22.58
C VAL A 109 11.27 11.69 21.07
N GLY A 110 12.36 12.06 20.40
CA GLY A 110 12.42 12.15 18.95
C GLY A 110 12.23 10.80 18.27
N VAL A 111 12.95 9.76 18.71
CA VAL A 111 12.73 8.38 18.20
C VAL A 111 11.30 7.92 18.44
N LEU A 112 10.75 8.20 19.62
CA LEU A 112 9.36 7.89 19.93
C LEU A 112 8.38 8.63 19.02
N ALA A 113 8.60 9.92 18.77
CA ALA A 113 7.74 10.73 17.89
C ALA A 113 7.79 10.24 16.44
N ILE A 114 8.98 9.90 15.92
CA ILE A 114 9.15 9.33 14.57
C ILE A 114 8.42 7.98 14.46
N SER A 115 8.58 7.11 15.47
CA SER A 115 7.90 5.81 15.54
C SER A 115 6.37 5.98 15.60
N LEU A 116 5.85 6.83 16.50
CA LEU A 116 4.42 7.10 16.63
C LEU A 116 3.83 7.72 15.36
N GLY A 117 4.59 8.56 14.66
CA GLY A 117 4.22 9.10 13.36
C GLY A 117 4.07 8.04 12.27
N SER A 118 4.50 6.80 12.49
CA SER A 118 4.32 5.68 11.55
C SER A 118 3.18 4.73 11.92
N VAL A 119 2.51 4.94 13.06
CA VAL A 119 1.39 4.08 13.53
C VAL A 119 0.12 4.44 12.77
N ARG A 120 -0.56 3.45 12.16
CA ARG A 120 -1.84 3.65 11.47
C ARG A 120 -2.96 3.91 12.48
N LEU A 121 -3.04 5.15 12.93
CA LEU A 121 -4.06 5.67 13.83
C LEU A 121 -5.00 6.50 12.97
N GLY A 122 -6.28 6.13 12.92
CA GLY A 122 -7.27 7.03 12.32
C GLY A 122 -7.27 8.38 13.03
N ASP A 123 -7.77 9.43 12.37
CA ASP A 123 -7.79 10.82 12.86
C ASP A 123 -8.36 11.00 14.30
N SER A 124 -9.06 10.00 14.86
CA SER A 124 -9.79 10.09 16.13
C SER A 124 -9.13 9.43 17.35
N THR A 125 -8.07 8.60 17.24
CA THR A 125 -7.75 7.67 18.35
C THR A 125 -6.51 8.02 19.21
N VAL A 126 -5.58 8.88 18.78
CA VAL A 126 -4.44 9.32 19.64
C VAL A 126 -4.16 10.82 19.57
N GLY A 127 -5.16 11.66 19.27
CA GLY A 127 -5.36 13.00 19.85
C GLY A 127 -4.19 13.99 20.03
N LEU A 128 -3.02 13.84 19.40
CA LEU A 128 -1.90 14.78 19.57
C LEU A 128 -1.87 15.86 18.49
N GLY A 129 -2.66 15.72 17.42
CA GLY A 129 -2.86 16.73 16.37
C GLY A 129 -1.61 17.12 15.57
N TYR A 130 -0.44 16.56 15.91
CA TYR A 130 0.83 16.92 15.32
C TYR A 130 0.98 16.36 13.91
N LYS A 131 0.99 17.24 12.91
CA LYS A 131 1.18 16.89 11.49
C LYS A 131 2.39 17.67 10.94
N PRO A 132 3.62 17.12 11.04
CA PRO A 132 4.83 17.83 10.59
C PRO A 132 4.81 18.16 9.09
N ILE A 133 4.04 17.40 8.32
CA ILE A 133 3.82 17.60 6.90
C ILE A 133 2.31 17.61 6.62
N TRP A 134 1.85 18.58 5.83
CA TRP A 134 0.46 18.68 5.40
C TRP A 134 0.37 19.37 4.04
N TYR A 135 -0.83 19.40 3.47
CA TYR A 135 -1.10 20.17 2.26
C TYR A 135 -0.83 21.66 2.49
N THR A 136 -0.28 22.33 1.48
CA THR A 136 -0.20 23.80 1.50
C THR A 136 -1.60 24.42 1.63
N GLN A 137 -1.74 25.34 2.58
CA GLN A 137 -2.99 26.05 2.83
C GLN A 137 -3.30 27.08 1.72
N GLU A 138 -2.27 27.52 1.00
CA GLU A 138 -2.40 28.55 -0.03
C GLU A 138 -2.55 27.93 -1.42
N ARG A 139 -3.79 27.89 -1.91
CA ARG A 139 -4.09 27.46 -3.30
C ARG A 139 -3.39 28.31 -4.37
N ALA A 140 -3.00 29.55 -4.03
CA ALA A 140 -2.34 30.45 -4.96
C ALA A 140 -0.89 30.04 -5.27
N THR A 141 -0.21 29.32 -4.38
CA THR A 141 1.22 28.99 -4.50
C THR A 141 1.48 27.53 -4.87
N GLY A 142 0.62 26.60 -4.48
CA GLY A 142 0.84 25.19 -4.84
C GLY A 142 -0.22 24.22 -4.35
N GLY A 143 -1.49 24.62 -4.32
CA GLY A 143 -2.61 23.84 -3.75
C GLY A 143 -2.46 22.34 -3.99
N GLY A 144 -2.48 21.54 -2.92
CA GLY A 144 -2.27 20.08 -2.99
C GLY A 144 -0.83 19.59 -2.82
N SER A 145 0.18 20.46 -2.94
CA SER A 145 1.58 20.10 -2.62
C SER A 145 1.75 19.87 -1.11
N LEU A 146 2.58 18.89 -0.74
CA LEU A 146 2.89 18.59 0.65
C LEU A 146 4.08 19.41 1.13
N VAL A 147 3.88 20.17 2.22
CA VAL A 147 4.86 21.08 2.79
C VAL A 147 4.96 20.88 4.31
N TYR A 148 6.07 21.32 4.90
CA TYR A 148 6.18 21.40 6.35
C TYR A 148 5.06 22.28 6.94
N ASN A 149 4.32 21.75 7.92
CA ASN A 149 3.15 22.43 8.49
C ASN A 149 3.32 22.70 9.99
N ASP A 150 3.32 21.66 10.83
CA ASP A 150 3.42 21.82 12.28
C ASP A 150 4.83 21.58 12.83
N ARG A 151 5.11 22.15 14.00
CA ARG A 151 6.32 21.87 14.79
C ARG A 151 5.95 21.62 16.23
N LEU A 152 6.58 20.62 16.84
CA LEU A 152 6.53 20.44 18.29
C LEU A 152 7.17 21.65 18.98
N LEU A 153 6.72 21.96 20.20
CA LEU A 153 7.31 23.03 21.03
C LEU A 153 8.85 22.91 21.12
N ILE A 154 9.32 21.67 21.27
CA ILE A 154 10.71 21.29 21.06
C ILE A 154 10.69 20.29 19.90
N PRO A 155 11.28 20.60 18.73
CA PRO A 155 11.24 19.76 17.53
C PRO A 155 12.18 18.56 17.67
N ALA A 156 11.91 17.72 18.65
CA ALA A 156 12.80 16.63 19.06
C ALA A 156 12.94 15.56 17.98
N ASP A 157 11.89 15.30 17.22
CA ASP A 157 11.85 14.45 16.03
C ASP A 157 12.81 14.97 14.95
N MET A 158 12.70 16.25 14.55
CA MET A 158 13.56 16.87 13.54
C MET A 158 15.02 16.93 14.00
N LEU A 159 15.28 17.28 15.26
CA LEU A 159 16.63 17.30 15.82
C LEU A 159 17.26 15.90 15.83
N THR A 160 16.48 14.89 16.20
CA THR A 160 16.90 13.48 16.21
C THR A 160 17.20 13.00 14.79
N ALA A 161 16.28 13.26 13.85
CA ALA A 161 16.46 12.96 12.43
C ALA A 161 17.75 13.57 11.88
N ARG A 162 17.97 14.88 12.08
CA ARG A 162 19.17 15.58 11.62
C ARG A 162 20.46 15.03 12.24
N LEU A 163 20.44 14.71 13.54
CA LEU A 163 21.60 14.12 14.20
C LEU A 163 21.97 12.78 13.56
N TYR A 164 21.02 11.86 13.41
CA TYR A 164 21.31 10.53 12.86
C TYR A 164 21.61 10.56 11.36
N SER A 165 20.97 11.44 10.58
CA SER A 165 21.36 11.68 9.19
C SER A 165 22.81 12.15 9.11
N HIS A 166 23.23 13.13 9.92
CA HIS A 166 24.61 13.60 9.95
C HIS A 166 25.59 12.53 10.40
N LEU A 167 25.29 11.81 11.50
CA LEU A 167 26.14 10.72 11.99
C LEU A 167 26.30 9.61 10.95
N SER A 168 25.26 9.30 10.18
CA SER A 168 25.31 8.27 9.13
C SER A 168 26.21 8.63 7.95
N LEU A 169 26.53 9.92 7.74
CA LEU A 169 27.50 10.36 6.73
C LEU A 169 28.91 10.53 7.29
N ALA A 170 29.06 10.52 8.61
CA ALA A 170 30.31 10.80 9.31
C ALA A 170 30.74 9.63 10.20
N ALA A 171 30.55 9.74 11.53
CA ALA A 171 31.10 8.80 12.50
C ALA A 171 30.50 7.38 12.42
N PHE A 172 29.27 7.24 11.91
CA PHE A 172 28.57 5.97 11.70
C PHE A 172 28.35 5.68 10.21
N TYR A 173 29.33 6.06 9.38
CA TYR A 173 29.30 5.81 7.95
C TYR A 173 29.11 4.33 7.59
N SER A 174 28.31 4.09 6.55
CA SER A 174 28.18 2.81 5.87
C SER A 174 28.00 3.03 4.36
N SER A 175 28.05 1.96 3.57
CA SER A 175 27.77 2.04 2.13
C SER A 175 26.32 2.47 1.82
N GLU A 176 25.40 2.27 2.78
CA GLU A 176 23.99 2.61 2.66
C GLU A 176 23.54 3.49 3.84
N PRO A 177 24.01 4.75 3.90
CA PRO A 177 23.77 5.61 5.05
C PRO A 177 22.29 6.04 5.16
N LEU A 178 21.81 6.28 6.38
CA LEU A 178 20.44 6.74 6.64
C LEU A 178 20.11 7.99 5.83
N ALA A 179 21.03 8.96 5.76
CA ALA A 179 20.82 10.21 5.00
C ALA A 179 20.67 10.01 3.48
N LYS A 180 21.06 8.86 2.94
CA LYS A 180 20.82 8.49 1.54
C LYS A 180 19.39 7.97 1.39
N TRP A 181 18.98 6.98 2.17
CA TRP A 181 17.70 6.28 1.95
C TRP A 181 16.49 6.87 2.67
N HIS A 182 16.73 7.50 3.81
CA HIS A 182 15.73 8.12 4.69
C HIS A 182 16.26 9.50 5.14
N PRO A 183 16.34 10.49 4.23
CA PRO A 183 16.98 11.78 4.56
C PRO A 183 16.22 12.57 5.63
N GLU A 184 14.91 12.38 5.71
CA GLU A 184 14.01 13.11 6.60
C GLU A 184 13.06 12.14 7.33
N PRO A 185 13.58 11.22 8.17
CA PRO A 185 12.78 10.13 8.74
C PRO A 185 11.56 10.61 9.55
N HIS A 186 11.63 11.83 10.10
CA HIS A 186 10.55 12.45 10.87
C HIS A 186 9.26 12.78 10.11
N ILE A 187 9.29 12.91 8.79
CA ILE A 187 8.08 13.17 7.98
C ILE A 187 7.57 11.93 7.27
N GLU A 188 8.35 10.84 7.19
CA GLU A 188 8.03 9.70 6.32
C GLU A 188 6.75 8.98 6.78
N GLY A 189 6.69 8.64 8.07
CA GLY A 189 5.49 8.08 8.68
C GLY A 189 4.28 9.00 8.53
N PRO A 190 4.35 10.27 8.98
CA PRO A 190 3.26 11.21 8.88
C PRO A 190 2.77 11.46 7.44
N ALA A 191 3.67 11.55 6.47
CA ALA A 191 3.30 11.66 5.05
C ALA A 191 2.53 10.41 4.59
N ALA A 192 3.01 9.22 4.93
CA ALA A 192 2.35 7.96 4.58
C ALA A 192 0.97 7.79 5.26
N GLN A 193 0.66 8.57 6.30
CA GLN A 193 -0.67 8.61 6.94
C GLN A 193 -1.64 9.58 6.29
N ILE A 194 -1.20 10.47 5.41
CA ILE A 194 -2.08 11.30 4.59
C ILE A 194 -2.77 10.36 3.60
N THR A 195 -3.87 9.72 3.99
CA THR A 195 -4.49 8.63 3.23
C THR A 195 -6.00 8.82 3.13
N TYR A 196 -6.61 8.04 2.24
CA TYR A 196 -8.06 7.92 2.17
C TYR A 196 -8.64 7.49 3.53
N ASN A 197 -9.87 7.95 3.83
CA ASN A 197 -10.59 7.62 5.06
C ASN A 197 -9.81 7.99 6.33
N SER A 198 -9.27 9.21 6.38
CA SER A 198 -8.78 9.82 7.63
C SER A 198 -7.66 9.03 8.32
N GLY A 199 -6.62 8.63 7.57
CA GLY A 199 -5.46 7.92 8.12
C GLY A 199 -5.66 6.41 8.30
N SER A 200 -6.84 5.90 7.96
CA SER A 200 -7.16 4.48 8.14
C SER A 200 -6.82 3.60 6.94
N ALA A 201 -6.30 4.10 5.81
CA ALA A 201 -5.87 3.22 4.71
C ALA A 201 -4.53 2.52 5.00
N LYS A 202 -4.15 1.50 4.22
CA LYS A 202 -2.82 0.88 4.32
C LYS A 202 -1.73 1.92 4.04
N ASN A 203 -0.83 2.13 5.00
CA ASN A 203 0.37 2.97 4.84
C ASN A 203 1.62 2.15 4.46
N THR A 204 1.50 0.82 4.43
CA THR A 204 2.53 -0.11 4.00
C THR A 204 1.98 -1.25 3.17
N ILE A 205 2.79 -1.80 2.27
CA ILE A 205 2.49 -2.97 1.40
C ILE A 205 3.72 -3.89 1.36
N LYS A 206 3.54 -5.15 0.97
CA LYS A 206 4.67 -6.08 0.90
C LYS A 206 5.51 -5.80 -0.36
N PRO A 207 6.84 -5.99 -0.33
CA PRO A 207 7.68 -5.82 -1.52
C PRO A 207 7.19 -6.61 -2.73
N ARG A 208 6.68 -7.84 -2.52
CA ARG A 208 6.12 -8.68 -3.60
C ARG A 208 4.81 -8.17 -4.21
N GLU A 209 4.14 -7.21 -3.57
CA GLU A 209 2.86 -6.65 -4.03
C GLU A 209 3.06 -5.41 -4.92
N LEU A 210 4.32 -5.07 -5.21
CA LEU A 210 4.70 -3.91 -5.98
C LEU A 210 5.81 -4.30 -6.94
N SER A 211 5.60 -4.06 -8.23
CA SER A 211 6.62 -4.29 -9.26
C SER A 211 6.90 -3.01 -10.05
N LEU A 212 8.16 -2.80 -10.39
CA LEU A 212 8.60 -1.71 -11.25
C LEU A 212 8.46 -2.13 -12.71
N THR A 213 7.67 -1.40 -13.50
CA THR A 213 7.40 -1.72 -14.91
C THR A 213 8.17 -0.82 -15.88
N GLY A 214 8.67 0.32 -15.41
CA GLY A 214 9.55 1.19 -16.18
C GLY A 214 9.55 2.62 -15.68
N VAL A 215 10.19 3.51 -16.43
CA VAL A 215 10.24 4.96 -16.14
C VAL A 215 10.08 5.75 -17.43
N TYR A 216 9.85 7.06 -17.35
CA TYR A 216 10.00 7.97 -18.48
C TYR A 216 10.31 9.39 -18.00
N ILE A 217 10.85 10.22 -18.89
CA ILE A 217 11.22 11.60 -18.62
C ILE A 217 10.43 12.54 -19.53
N VAL A 218 9.95 13.66 -18.99
CA VAL A 218 9.41 14.79 -19.76
C VAL A 218 10.28 16.03 -19.54
N GLY A 219 10.66 16.66 -20.65
CA GLY A 219 11.61 17.78 -20.66
C GLY A 219 13.06 17.36 -20.87
N SER A 220 13.96 18.30 -20.68
CA SER A 220 15.40 18.09 -20.78
C SER A 220 15.92 17.26 -19.60
N PRO A 221 16.64 16.15 -19.83
CA PRO A 221 17.16 15.30 -18.75
C PRO A 221 18.16 15.98 -17.80
N ASP A 222 18.79 17.07 -18.24
CA ASP A 222 19.69 17.89 -17.43
C ASP A 222 18.93 18.86 -16.48
N GLY A 223 17.60 18.83 -16.50
CA GLY A 223 16.74 19.66 -15.67
C GLY A 223 16.69 21.14 -16.09
N THR A 224 17.11 21.48 -17.31
CA THR A 224 17.13 22.88 -17.79
C THR A 224 15.77 23.40 -18.25
N THR A 225 14.76 22.54 -18.40
CA THR A 225 13.43 22.96 -18.85
C THR A 225 12.74 23.81 -17.77
N PRO A 226 12.19 24.98 -18.11
CA PRO A 226 11.38 25.77 -17.18
C PRO A 226 10.18 24.98 -16.64
N ALA A 227 9.99 24.99 -15.32
CA ALA A 227 8.89 24.27 -14.68
C ALA A 227 7.52 24.72 -15.21
N SER A 228 7.37 26.01 -15.57
CA SER A 228 6.14 26.53 -16.18
C SER A 228 5.76 25.87 -17.50
N GLN A 229 6.73 25.31 -18.24
CA GLN A 229 6.47 24.55 -19.46
C GLN A 229 6.08 23.11 -19.12
N LEU A 230 6.70 22.52 -18.10
CA LEU A 230 6.45 21.14 -17.64
C LEU A 230 5.10 20.96 -16.97
N LEU A 231 4.66 21.96 -16.21
CA LEU A 231 3.43 21.94 -15.41
C LEU A 231 2.17 22.25 -16.24
N THR A 232 2.22 22.05 -17.55
CA THR A 232 1.04 22.10 -18.43
C THR A 232 0.67 20.70 -18.90
N ASP A 233 -0.61 20.44 -19.16
CA ASP A 233 -1.04 19.22 -19.84
C ASP A 233 -2.32 19.47 -20.66
N ALA A 234 -2.67 18.49 -21.48
CA ALA A 234 -3.85 18.51 -22.33
C ALA A 234 -5.17 18.15 -21.60
N PHE A 235 -5.12 17.74 -20.34
CA PHE A 235 -6.30 17.29 -19.57
C PHE A 235 -6.98 18.45 -18.85
N ILE A 236 -6.20 19.38 -18.30
CA ILE A 236 -6.70 20.56 -17.60
C ILE A 236 -6.00 21.80 -18.18
N PRO A 237 -6.75 22.79 -18.72
CA PRO A 237 -6.19 23.92 -19.46
C PRO A 237 -5.37 24.89 -18.59
N THR A 238 -5.55 24.83 -17.26
CA THR A 238 -4.80 25.67 -16.31
C THR A 238 -3.45 25.02 -15.98
N PRO A 239 -2.34 25.78 -16.01
CA PRO A 239 -1.05 25.28 -15.53
C PRO A 239 -1.12 24.84 -14.06
N GLN A 240 -0.58 23.66 -13.77
CA GLN A 240 -0.43 23.16 -12.42
C GLN A 240 0.55 24.04 -11.65
N LYS A 241 0.28 24.21 -10.36
CA LYS A 241 1.19 24.89 -9.43
C LYS A 241 1.86 23.85 -8.54
N TYR A 242 3.14 24.03 -8.29
CA TYR A 242 3.92 23.11 -7.48
C TYR A 242 4.95 23.89 -6.65
N VAL A 243 5.08 23.48 -5.39
CA VAL A 243 6.14 23.91 -4.49
C VAL A 243 6.84 22.67 -3.94
N ASP A 244 8.10 22.84 -3.57
CA ASP A 244 8.85 21.80 -2.88
C ASP A 244 8.34 21.63 -1.43
N ILE A 245 8.95 20.71 -0.68
CA ILE A 245 8.58 20.44 0.71
C ILE A 245 8.75 21.64 1.66
N ASN A 246 9.60 22.60 1.29
CA ASN A 246 9.82 23.83 2.04
C ASN A 246 8.81 24.93 1.69
N GLY A 247 7.92 24.68 0.73
CA GLY A 247 6.98 25.66 0.21
C GLY A 247 7.60 26.60 -0.83
N GLU A 248 8.78 26.28 -1.36
CA GLU A 248 9.48 27.11 -2.35
C GLU A 248 9.11 26.66 -3.78
N PRO A 249 8.86 27.62 -4.71
CA PRO A 249 8.54 27.27 -6.09
C PRO A 249 9.77 26.69 -6.80
N VAL A 250 9.57 25.60 -7.54
CA VAL A 250 10.62 25.01 -8.39
C VAL A 250 10.59 25.71 -9.76
N SER A 251 11.70 26.35 -10.15
CA SER A 251 11.76 27.17 -11.38
C SER A 251 12.11 26.38 -12.64
N GLN A 252 12.94 25.34 -12.51
CA GLN A 252 13.43 24.49 -13.60
C GLN A 252 13.62 23.05 -13.13
N GLY A 253 13.50 22.10 -14.04
CA GLY A 253 13.71 20.68 -13.74
C GLY A 253 13.32 19.77 -14.90
N MET A 254 12.96 18.55 -14.55
CA MET A 254 12.33 17.57 -15.44
C MET A 254 11.18 16.88 -14.73
N ILE A 255 10.19 16.39 -15.47
CA ILE A 255 9.24 15.44 -14.89
C ILE A 255 9.85 14.05 -15.03
N PHE A 256 10.11 13.41 -13.90
CA PHE A 256 10.49 12.01 -13.85
C PHE A 256 9.27 11.19 -13.44
N ALA A 257 8.92 10.20 -14.24
CA ALA A 257 7.78 9.36 -13.98
C ALA A 257 8.21 7.92 -13.79
N VAL A 258 7.63 7.27 -12.79
CA VAL A 258 7.91 5.88 -12.44
C VAL A 258 6.65 5.09 -12.66
N LYS A 259 6.71 4.09 -13.55
CA LYS A 259 5.64 3.14 -13.83
C LYS A 259 5.80 1.96 -12.89
N PHE A 260 4.74 1.61 -12.19
CA PHE A 260 4.72 0.49 -11.28
C PHE A 260 3.37 -0.20 -11.36
N GLU A 261 3.33 -1.44 -10.93
CA GLU A 261 2.13 -2.24 -10.89
C GLU A 261 1.89 -2.70 -9.45
N MET A 262 0.67 -2.52 -9.00
CA MET A 262 0.24 -2.96 -7.67
C MET A 262 -0.52 -4.26 -7.80
N ALA A 263 -0.06 -5.31 -7.12
CA ALA A 263 -0.74 -6.59 -7.07
C ALA A 263 -1.88 -6.57 -6.05
N ALA A 264 -2.79 -7.54 -6.15
CA ALA A 264 -4.05 -7.56 -5.45
C ALA A 264 -3.96 -7.46 -3.91
N GLY A 265 -2.87 -7.94 -3.28
CA GLY A 265 -2.63 -7.79 -1.84
C GLY A 265 -2.44 -6.33 -1.38
N ALA A 266 -2.11 -5.41 -2.29
CA ALA A 266 -1.99 -3.98 -2.01
C ALA A 266 -3.33 -3.23 -2.05
N LYS A 267 -4.45 -3.90 -2.35
CA LYS A 267 -5.80 -3.31 -2.32
C LYS A 267 -6.21 -2.93 -0.90
N GLU A 268 -6.98 -1.86 -0.79
CA GLU A 268 -7.63 -1.47 0.46
C GLU A 268 -8.79 -2.41 0.79
N THR A 269 -9.41 -2.24 1.95
CA THR A 269 -10.62 -3.00 2.32
C THR A 269 -11.79 -2.74 1.38
N THR A 270 -11.74 -1.64 0.62
CA THR A 270 -12.67 -1.32 -0.47
C THR A 270 -12.40 -2.11 -1.76
N GLY A 271 -11.41 -3.00 -1.81
CA GLY A 271 -11.12 -3.79 -3.02
C GLY A 271 -10.48 -3.02 -4.18
N GLN A 272 -10.18 -1.73 -3.97
CA GLN A 272 -9.46 -0.87 -4.92
C GLN A 272 -8.07 -0.54 -4.36
N HIS A 273 -7.11 -0.32 -5.25
CA HIS A 273 -5.88 0.38 -4.88
C HIS A 273 -6.22 1.85 -4.68
N MET A 274 -5.85 2.42 -3.55
CA MET A 274 -5.97 3.85 -3.31
C MET A 274 -4.60 4.41 -2.97
N ILE A 275 -4.26 5.51 -3.63
CA ILE A 275 -3.00 6.22 -3.46
C ILE A 275 -3.28 7.70 -3.21
N SER A 276 -2.59 8.24 -2.22
CA SER A 276 -2.52 9.66 -1.92
C SER A 276 -1.13 10.22 -2.27
N PRO A 277 -0.95 11.54 -2.33
CA PRO A 277 0.37 12.12 -2.59
C PRO A 277 1.37 11.78 -1.49
N GLY A 278 0.94 11.64 -0.22
CA GLY A 278 1.83 11.33 0.89
C GLY A 278 2.32 9.87 0.93
N GLN A 279 1.63 8.97 0.23
CA GLN A 279 2.01 7.56 0.09
C GLN A 279 3.03 7.32 -1.04
N LEU A 280 3.30 8.34 -1.85
CA LEU A 280 4.28 8.29 -2.94
C LEU A 280 5.41 9.25 -2.64
N ARG A 281 6.64 8.78 -2.72
CA ARG A 281 7.81 9.63 -2.46
C ARG A 281 8.95 9.21 -3.36
N LEU A 282 9.37 10.11 -4.25
CA LEU A 282 10.58 9.93 -5.02
C LEU A 282 11.75 10.42 -4.19
N LEU A 283 12.71 9.55 -3.97
CA LEU A 283 14.00 9.87 -3.40
C LEU A 283 14.94 10.30 -4.53
N VAL A 284 15.51 11.49 -4.40
CA VAL A 284 16.50 12.01 -5.34
C VAL A 284 17.81 12.31 -4.64
N GLN A 285 18.92 12.00 -5.29
CA GLN A 285 20.25 12.26 -4.77
C GLN A 285 20.85 13.50 -5.45
N PRO A 286 21.51 14.41 -4.71
CA PRO A 286 22.26 15.51 -5.30
C PRO A 286 23.46 14.97 -6.07
N VAL A 287 23.68 15.47 -7.28
CA VAL A 287 24.78 15.03 -8.15
C VAL A 287 25.66 16.17 -8.62
N ASP A 288 26.94 15.89 -8.84
CA ASP A 288 27.87 16.81 -9.49
C ASP A 288 27.62 16.89 -11.01
N GLU A 289 28.41 17.70 -11.73
CA GLU A 289 28.30 17.85 -13.19
C GLU A 289 28.58 16.54 -13.95
N GLN A 290 29.27 15.59 -13.32
CA GLN A 290 29.57 14.27 -13.87
C GLN A 290 28.50 13.23 -13.51
N GLY A 291 27.48 13.61 -12.73
CA GLY A 291 26.40 12.72 -12.29
C GLY A 291 26.73 11.88 -11.06
N ASN A 292 27.85 12.12 -10.38
CA ASN A 292 28.23 11.40 -9.16
C ASN A 292 27.54 12.01 -7.93
N TRP A 293 27.23 11.17 -6.94
CA TRP A 293 26.68 11.64 -5.68
C TRP A 293 27.66 12.58 -4.95
N THR A 294 27.17 13.74 -4.51
CA THR A 294 28.00 14.76 -3.84
C THR A 294 28.35 14.43 -2.38
N GLY A 295 27.78 13.36 -1.82
CA GLY A 295 27.87 13.04 -0.39
C GLY A 295 26.89 13.82 0.49
N GLU A 296 26.10 14.73 -0.09
CA GLU A 296 25.03 15.41 0.62
C GLU A 296 23.81 14.51 0.82
N PRO A 297 22.98 14.76 1.86
CA PRO A 297 21.74 14.02 2.06
C PRO A 297 20.85 14.04 0.82
N SER A 298 20.20 12.91 0.54
CA SER A 298 19.17 12.85 -0.49
C SER A 298 17.96 13.70 -0.12
N LYS A 299 17.03 13.90 -1.05
CA LYS A 299 15.80 14.68 -0.83
C LYS A 299 14.57 13.90 -1.21
N ASN A 300 13.49 14.15 -0.47
CA ASN A 300 12.17 13.63 -0.76
C ASN A 300 11.42 14.57 -1.70
N ILE A 301 10.81 14.02 -2.74
CA ILE A 301 9.95 14.72 -3.66
C ILE A 301 8.58 14.02 -3.68
N PHE A 302 7.52 14.80 -3.48
CA PHE A 302 6.15 14.32 -3.57
C PHE A 302 5.59 14.48 -4.99
N PRO A 303 4.65 13.60 -5.41
CA PRO A 303 4.20 13.54 -6.79
C PRO A 303 3.40 14.79 -7.18
N LEU A 304 3.50 15.14 -8.47
CA LEU A 304 2.64 16.10 -9.16
C LEU A 304 1.29 15.47 -9.52
N ALA A 305 1.33 14.23 -10.00
CA ALA A 305 0.18 13.54 -10.56
C ALA A 305 0.40 12.03 -10.53
N VAL A 306 -0.69 11.28 -10.66
CA VAL A 306 -0.69 9.86 -10.95
C VAL A 306 -1.42 9.63 -12.27
N ILE A 307 -0.89 8.73 -13.08
CA ILE A 307 -1.56 8.20 -14.26
C ILE A 307 -2.08 6.82 -13.89
N SER A 308 -3.36 6.60 -14.15
CA SER A 308 -4.02 5.31 -13.95
C SER A 308 -5.14 5.18 -14.97
N GLN A 309 -5.68 3.97 -15.10
CA GLN A 309 -6.89 3.75 -15.88
C GLN A 309 -8.03 4.62 -15.31
N GLY A 310 -8.79 5.27 -16.19
CA GLY A 310 -9.79 6.27 -15.84
C GLY A 310 -11.24 5.85 -16.03
N ASP A 311 -11.48 4.80 -16.80
CA ASP A 311 -12.80 4.19 -16.93
C ASP A 311 -12.69 2.66 -16.78
N SER A 312 -13.54 2.07 -15.95
CA SER A 312 -13.59 0.62 -15.80
C SER A 312 -14.14 -0.07 -17.07
N ALA A 313 -14.90 0.64 -17.90
CA ALA A 313 -15.48 0.12 -19.14
C ALA A 313 -14.52 0.14 -20.33
N ASP A 314 -13.51 1.00 -20.30
CA ASP A 314 -12.52 1.17 -21.34
C ASP A 314 -11.11 0.91 -20.77
N ALA A 315 -10.59 -0.29 -21.00
CA ALA A 315 -9.27 -0.73 -20.54
C ALA A 315 -8.12 0.13 -21.10
N ASP A 316 -8.35 0.84 -22.20
CA ASP A 316 -7.37 1.71 -22.85
C ASP A 316 -7.55 3.18 -22.47
N SER A 317 -8.59 3.53 -21.69
CA SER A 317 -8.81 4.87 -21.19
C SER A 317 -7.95 5.14 -19.96
N TYR A 318 -6.87 5.90 -20.14
CA TYR A 318 -6.02 6.36 -19.05
C TYR A 318 -6.20 7.85 -18.80
N GLY A 319 -6.21 8.23 -17.52
CA GLY A 319 -6.28 9.61 -17.07
C GLY A 319 -4.99 10.04 -16.37
N ARG A 320 -4.72 11.34 -16.39
CA ARG A 320 -3.69 11.99 -15.55
C ARG A 320 -4.39 12.74 -14.43
N TRP A 321 -4.20 12.29 -13.19
CA TRP A 321 -4.85 12.82 -11.99
C TRP A 321 -3.87 13.69 -11.23
N ARG A 322 -4.08 15.01 -11.25
CA ARG A 322 -3.19 15.97 -10.59
C ARG A 322 -3.48 16.09 -9.09
N PHE A 323 -2.45 16.19 -8.27
CA PHE A 323 -2.57 16.52 -6.85
C PHE A 323 -2.62 18.04 -6.63
N GLU A 324 -3.73 18.66 -7.04
CA GLU A 324 -3.93 20.13 -6.99
C GLU A 324 -4.81 20.60 -5.81
N ALA A 325 -5.27 19.67 -4.97
CA ALA A 325 -6.09 19.97 -3.81
C ALA A 325 -5.83 18.98 -2.67
N GLU A 326 -6.23 19.41 -1.46
CA GLU A 326 -6.27 18.54 -0.29
C GLU A 326 -7.30 17.41 -0.48
N GLY A 327 -6.96 16.21 0.01
CA GLY A 327 -7.85 15.05 -0.04
C GLY A 327 -8.02 14.43 -1.43
N VAL A 328 -7.18 14.80 -2.40
CA VAL A 328 -7.17 14.12 -3.70
C VAL A 328 -6.53 12.74 -3.53
N HIS A 329 -7.36 11.71 -3.72
CA HIS A 329 -6.96 10.32 -3.70
C HIS A 329 -7.24 9.71 -5.07
N VAL A 330 -6.27 8.99 -5.61
CA VAL A 330 -6.40 8.29 -6.89
C VAL A 330 -6.70 6.84 -6.60
N SER A 331 -7.82 6.34 -7.09
CA SER A 331 -8.17 4.92 -7.00
C SER A 331 -7.90 4.19 -8.32
N SER A 332 -7.55 2.91 -8.24
CA SER A 332 -7.67 2.02 -9.38
C SER A 332 -9.14 1.93 -9.79
N VAL A 333 -9.44 2.09 -11.07
CA VAL A 333 -10.76 1.74 -11.59
C VAL A 333 -10.83 0.23 -11.75
N GLY A 334 -11.94 -0.36 -11.33
CA GLY A 334 -12.17 -1.78 -11.56
C GLY A 334 -11.56 -2.73 -10.53
N GLY A 335 -11.72 -4.03 -10.82
CA GLY A 335 -11.39 -5.12 -9.90
C GLY A 335 -10.15 -5.92 -10.26
N GLY A 336 -9.36 -5.48 -11.25
CA GLY A 336 -8.20 -6.20 -11.79
C GLY A 336 -7.25 -6.72 -10.69
N SER A 337 -6.64 -7.89 -10.88
CA SER A 337 -5.69 -8.47 -9.92
C SER A 337 -4.40 -7.67 -9.83
N SER A 338 -4.11 -6.90 -10.85
CA SER A 338 -3.04 -5.93 -10.84
C SER A 338 -3.52 -4.62 -11.46
N THR A 339 -2.93 -3.51 -11.03
CA THR A 339 -3.23 -2.21 -11.62
C THR A 339 -1.94 -1.50 -11.96
N PRO A 340 -1.65 -1.29 -13.26
CA PRO A 340 -0.54 -0.45 -13.66
C PRO A 340 -0.87 1.01 -13.35
N MET A 341 0.10 1.71 -12.78
CA MET A 341 0.05 3.14 -12.48
C MET A 341 1.38 3.78 -12.85
N ALA A 342 1.41 5.10 -13.03
CA ALA A 342 2.65 5.85 -12.99
C ALA A 342 2.51 7.07 -12.09
N ALA A 343 3.54 7.35 -11.29
CA ALA A 343 3.62 8.57 -10.50
C ALA A 343 4.62 9.53 -11.16
N GLU A 344 4.19 10.78 -11.36
CA GLU A 344 5.02 11.84 -11.94
C GLU A 344 5.55 12.77 -10.85
N PHE A 345 6.84 13.09 -10.90
CA PHE A 345 7.53 13.96 -9.93
C PHE A 345 8.28 15.06 -10.65
N LEU A 346 8.28 16.28 -10.10
CA LEU A 346 9.14 17.35 -10.60
C LEU A 346 10.52 17.22 -9.95
N VAL A 347 11.51 16.75 -10.70
CA VAL A 347 12.90 16.62 -10.22
C VAL A 347 13.65 17.92 -10.54
N PRO A 348 14.12 18.68 -9.53
CA PRO A 348 14.90 19.89 -9.74
C PRO A 348 16.25 19.59 -10.41
N ARG A 349 16.81 20.59 -11.08
CA ARG A 349 18.17 20.52 -11.63
C ARG A 349 19.21 20.19 -10.54
N GLY A 350 20.20 19.37 -10.90
CA GLY A 350 21.27 18.94 -9.99
C GLY A 350 20.91 17.73 -9.12
N TYR A 351 19.78 17.08 -9.38
CA TYR A 351 19.35 15.88 -8.70
C TYR A 351 19.12 14.73 -9.68
N ARG A 352 19.47 13.51 -9.25
CA ARG A 352 19.20 12.26 -9.97
C ARG A 352 18.20 11.41 -9.18
N PRO A 353 17.17 10.82 -9.83
CA PRO A 353 16.28 9.85 -9.18
C PRO A 353 17.04 8.62 -8.66
N LEU A 354 16.76 8.20 -7.43
CA LEU A 354 17.40 7.06 -6.78
C LEU A 354 16.40 5.92 -6.55
N ALA A 355 15.29 6.20 -5.87
CA ALA A 355 14.25 5.21 -5.58
C ALA A 355 12.86 5.84 -5.49
N LEU A 356 11.83 5.07 -5.80
CA LEU A 356 10.44 5.39 -5.50
C LEU A 356 10.02 4.62 -4.24
N TYR A 357 9.40 5.31 -3.29
CA TYR A 357 8.64 4.67 -2.22
C TYR A 357 7.14 4.73 -2.54
N VAL A 358 6.49 3.57 -2.55
CA VAL A 358 5.02 3.44 -2.63
C VAL A 358 4.55 2.76 -1.36
N LYS A 359 3.77 3.47 -0.53
CA LYS A 359 3.33 2.99 0.78
C LYS A 359 4.54 2.41 1.55
N ASN A 360 5.56 3.23 1.75
CA ASN A 360 6.81 2.88 2.44
C ASN A 360 7.61 1.67 1.88
N THR A 361 7.22 1.11 0.74
CA THR A 361 7.97 0.04 0.05
C THR A 361 8.86 0.65 -1.01
N ARG A 362 10.15 0.31 -0.99
CA ARG A 362 11.16 0.87 -1.90
C ARG A 362 11.22 0.11 -3.23
N LEU A 363 11.24 0.86 -4.33
CA LEU A 363 11.61 0.44 -5.67
C LEU A 363 12.82 1.24 -6.13
N GLU A 364 13.93 0.58 -6.41
CA GLU A 364 15.13 1.24 -6.94
C GLU A 364 14.94 1.58 -8.42
N VAL A 365 15.24 2.83 -8.79
CA VAL A 365 15.03 3.32 -10.17
C VAL A 365 16.30 3.86 -10.81
N ALA A 366 17.41 3.95 -10.06
CA ALA A 366 18.65 4.59 -10.50
C ALA A 366 19.20 4.02 -11.82
N ASP A 367 19.09 2.70 -12.00
CA ASP A 367 19.59 1.97 -13.17
C ASP A 367 18.72 2.16 -14.41
N LEU A 368 17.47 2.62 -14.25
CA LEU A 368 16.54 2.83 -15.37
C LEU A 368 16.56 4.25 -15.92
N VAL A 369 17.21 5.19 -15.23
CA VAL A 369 17.18 6.62 -15.58
C VAL A 369 17.81 6.87 -16.95
N ASP A 370 18.92 6.21 -17.24
CA ASP A 370 19.72 6.49 -18.44
C ASP A 370 19.00 6.02 -19.74
N ASP A 371 18.29 4.90 -19.65
CA ASP A 371 17.52 4.28 -20.73
C ASP A 371 16.05 4.75 -20.80
N ALA A 372 15.65 5.68 -19.94
CA ALA A 372 14.27 6.15 -19.85
C ALA A 372 13.80 6.78 -21.19
N PRO A 373 12.63 6.37 -21.73
CA PRO A 373 11.97 7.07 -22.83
C PRO A 373 11.79 8.55 -22.53
N ARG A 374 12.07 9.41 -23.52
CA ARG A 374 12.09 10.87 -23.35
C ARG A 374 11.01 11.53 -24.18
N PHE A 375 10.23 12.37 -23.52
CA PHE A 375 9.22 13.23 -24.13
C PHE A 375 9.71 14.68 -24.07
N PRO A 376 10.05 15.30 -25.21
CA PRO A 376 10.53 16.69 -25.20
C PRO A 376 9.53 17.69 -24.63
N ALA A 377 8.24 17.38 -24.69
CA ALA A 377 7.16 18.25 -24.22
C ALA A 377 5.99 17.45 -23.60
N PRO A 378 5.27 18.04 -22.63
CA PRO A 378 4.06 17.48 -22.03
C PRO A 378 3.03 16.90 -23.02
N GLY A 379 2.78 17.60 -24.14
CA GLY A 379 1.78 17.17 -25.13
C GLY A 379 2.08 15.82 -25.79
N MET A 380 3.36 15.46 -25.93
CA MET A 380 3.75 14.15 -26.49
C MET A 380 3.47 13.02 -25.50
N ARG A 381 3.76 13.24 -24.21
CA ARG A 381 3.36 12.33 -23.14
C ARG A 381 1.84 12.21 -23.08
N ASP A 382 1.11 13.32 -23.13
CA ASP A 382 -0.36 13.32 -23.05
C ASP A 382 -0.99 12.53 -24.21
N GLY A 383 -0.39 12.61 -25.41
CA GLY A 383 -0.77 11.77 -26.54
C GLY A 383 -0.65 10.27 -26.24
N GLN A 384 0.43 9.84 -25.56
CA GLN A 384 0.62 8.44 -25.17
C GLN A 384 -0.31 7.99 -24.03
N ILE A 385 -0.65 8.90 -23.10
CA ILE A 385 -1.66 8.62 -22.07
C ILE A 385 -3.01 8.37 -22.74
N ARG A 386 -3.45 9.26 -23.64
CA ARG A 386 -4.73 9.12 -24.36
C ARG A 386 -4.77 7.92 -25.30
N ALA A 387 -3.63 7.52 -25.85
CA ALA A 387 -3.52 6.31 -26.67
C ALA A 387 -3.46 5.01 -25.85
N GLY A 388 -3.40 5.11 -24.52
CA GLY A 388 -3.29 3.97 -23.61
C GLY A 388 -2.00 3.17 -23.73
N THR A 389 -0.98 3.69 -24.41
CA THR A 389 0.29 3.01 -24.64
C THR A 389 1.31 3.26 -23.52
N ILE A 390 1.10 4.30 -22.70
CA ILE A 390 2.10 4.71 -21.72
C ILE A 390 2.27 3.72 -20.55
N LEU A 391 1.20 3.00 -20.16
CA LEU A 391 1.20 2.05 -19.05
C LEU A 391 1.13 0.58 -19.46
N LYS A 392 1.01 0.27 -20.76
CA LYS A 392 0.94 -1.12 -21.24
C LYS A 392 2.25 -1.86 -20.92
N GLY A 393 2.17 -2.80 -19.99
CA GLY A 393 3.15 -3.87 -19.76
C GLY A 393 2.93 -5.05 -20.72
N ALA A 394 3.76 -6.08 -20.63
CA ALA A 394 3.60 -7.30 -21.42
C ALA A 394 2.22 -7.93 -21.19
N GLU A 395 1.41 -8.03 -22.24
CA GLU A 395 0.12 -8.71 -22.18
C GLU A 395 0.30 -10.19 -21.82
N ILE A 396 -0.68 -10.77 -21.12
CA ILE A 396 -0.77 -12.22 -20.88
C ILE A 396 -1.18 -12.89 -22.21
N ALA A 397 -0.25 -12.94 -23.16
CA ALA A 397 -0.45 -13.57 -24.46
C ALA A 397 -0.31 -15.11 -24.41
N ASP A 398 0.18 -15.66 -23.28
CA ASP A 398 0.63 -17.06 -23.17
C ASP A 398 -0.25 -17.95 -22.26
N LEU A 399 -1.57 -17.74 -22.22
CA LEU A 399 -2.45 -18.69 -21.54
C LEU A 399 -2.63 -19.97 -22.38
N ASP A 400 -2.43 -21.13 -21.76
CA ASP A 400 -2.67 -22.43 -22.38
C ASP A 400 -4.17 -22.68 -22.53
N ARG A 401 -4.64 -22.67 -23.78
CA ARG A 401 -6.04 -22.90 -24.17
C ARG A 401 -6.32 -24.32 -24.64
N SER A 402 -5.33 -25.21 -24.64
CA SER A 402 -5.44 -26.56 -25.22
C SER A 402 -6.56 -27.40 -24.60
N ARG A 403 -6.97 -27.08 -23.37
CA ARG A 403 -8.00 -27.81 -22.59
C ARG A 403 -9.21 -26.96 -22.23
N ALA A 404 -9.31 -25.75 -22.79
CA ALA A 404 -10.41 -24.84 -22.49
C ALA A 404 -11.74 -25.42 -22.99
N VAL A 405 -12.73 -25.47 -22.10
CA VAL A 405 -14.11 -25.80 -22.48
C VAL A 405 -14.82 -24.52 -22.92
N ILE A 406 -15.58 -24.57 -24.01
CA ILE A 406 -16.39 -23.44 -24.44
C ILE A 406 -17.74 -23.51 -23.71
N LEU A 407 -18.08 -22.49 -22.92
CA LEU A 407 -19.38 -22.37 -22.27
C LEU A 407 -20.41 -21.75 -23.21
N GLU A 408 -21.56 -22.38 -23.30
CA GLU A 408 -22.72 -21.88 -24.03
C GLU A 408 -23.46 -20.79 -23.22
N PRO A 409 -24.20 -19.86 -23.86
CA PRO A 409 -24.83 -18.73 -23.17
C PRO A 409 -25.80 -19.11 -22.04
N ASP A 410 -26.43 -20.29 -22.11
CA ASP A 410 -27.37 -20.80 -21.10
C ASP A 410 -26.68 -21.24 -19.79
N GLN A 411 -25.37 -21.45 -19.83
CA GLN A 411 -24.54 -21.77 -18.66
C GLN A 411 -24.03 -20.50 -17.93
N VAL A 412 -24.41 -19.30 -18.42
CA VAL A 412 -23.99 -17.99 -17.89
C VAL A 412 -25.23 -17.18 -17.47
N GLY A 413 -25.41 -16.92 -16.16
CA GLY A 413 -26.51 -16.09 -15.63
C GLY A 413 -27.40 -16.78 -14.58
N GLY A 414 -28.24 -16.04 -13.86
CA GLY A 414 -28.78 -16.46 -12.56
C GLY A 414 -30.03 -17.37 -12.52
N ARG A 415 -30.49 -17.97 -13.63
CA ARG A 415 -31.80 -18.67 -13.68
C ARG A 415 -31.78 -20.17 -14.03
N SER A 416 -30.62 -20.76 -14.34
CA SER A 416 -30.51 -22.20 -14.63
C SER A 416 -29.92 -22.99 -13.45
N THR A 417 -30.27 -24.27 -13.33
CA THR A 417 -29.62 -25.21 -12.39
C THR A 417 -28.20 -25.62 -12.86
N SER A 418 -27.84 -25.29 -14.10
CA SER A 418 -26.52 -25.56 -14.72
C SER A 418 -25.63 -24.32 -14.81
N THR A 419 -25.96 -23.23 -14.11
CA THR A 419 -25.19 -21.98 -14.18
C THR A 419 -23.79 -22.17 -13.58
N VAL A 420 -22.77 -22.02 -14.42
CA VAL A 420 -21.35 -22.05 -14.00
C VAL A 420 -20.89 -20.65 -13.58
N VAL A 421 -21.32 -19.61 -14.29
CA VAL A 421 -20.93 -18.22 -14.01
C VAL A 421 -22.18 -17.39 -13.71
N SER A 422 -22.20 -16.74 -12.56
CA SER A 422 -23.30 -15.86 -12.15
C SER A 422 -22.79 -14.46 -11.81
N VAL A 423 -23.39 -13.44 -12.41
CA VAL A 423 -23.06 -12.04 -12.15
C VAL A 423 -24.04 -11.53 -11.09
N THR A 424 -23.69 -11.70 -9.82
CA THR A 424 -24.54 -11.33 -8.69
C THR A 424 -23.75 -11.10 -7.42
N ASN A 425 -24.11 -10.07 -6.67
CA ASN A 425 -23.59 -9.82 -5.33
C ASN A 425 -24.44 -10.50 -4.24
N ARG A 426 -25.49 -11.26 -4.59
CA ARG A 426 -26.34 -11.95 -3.61
C ARG A 426 -25.76 -13.32 -3.24
N LEU A 427 -26.04 -13.76 -2.01
CA LEU A 427 -25.71 -15.10 -1.53
C LEU A 427 -26.56 -16.21 -2.19
N GLY A 428 -27.61 -15.83 -2.93
CA GLY A 428 -28.55 -16.76 -3.56
C GLY A 428 -29.89 -16.75 -2.83
N ARG A 429 -30.35 -17.93 -2.40
CA ARG A 429 -31.56 -18.07 -1.57
C ARG A 429 -31.24 -17.96 -0.08
N GLU A 430 -29.97 -18.11 0.26
CA GLU A 430 -29.39 -18.10 1.59
C GLU A 430 -29.31 -16.68 2.17
N ALA A 431 -29.64 -16.54 3.45
CA ALA A 431 -29.37 -15.33 4.22
C ALA A 431 -29.26 -15.66 5.71
N PHE A 432 -28.64 -14.75 6.46
CA PHE A 432 -28.57 -14.83 7.92
C PHE A 432 -28.89 -13.47 8.56
N GLN A 433 -29.16 -13.48 9.86
CA GLN A 433 -29.43 -12.25 10.60
C GLN A 433 -28.13 -11.51 10.93
N SER A 434 -28.15 -10.17 10.94
CA SER A 434 -26.98 -9.35 11.23
C SER A 434 -26.35 -9.60 12.62
N SER A 435 -27.14 -10.13 13.57
CA SER A 435 -26.66 -10.58 14.88
C SER A 435 -25.79 -11.85 14.80
N ALA A 436 -25.96 -12.66 13.74
CA ALA A 436 -25.26 -13.92 13.52
C ALA A 436 -24.05 -13.78 12.56
N LYS A 437 -23.51 -12.58 12.38
CA LYS A 437 -22.47 -12.26 11.38
C LYS A 437 -21.13 -13.02 11.52
N ARG A 438 -20.86 -13.68 12.66
CA ARG A 438 -19.69 -14.53 12.95
C ARG A 438 -18.40 -14.17 12.17
N GLY A 439 -17.65 -13.19 12.66
CA GLY A 439 -16.36 -12.81 12.05
C GLY A 439 -16.46 -11.97 10.77
N LEU A 440 -17.65 -11.83 10.17
CA LEU A 440 -17.88 -10.90 9.08
C LEU A 440 -18.00 -9.44 9.56
N LEU A 441 -17.38 -8.55 8.80
CA LEU A 441 -17.56 -7.11 8.85
C LEU A 441 -18.68 -6.72 7.88
N LEU A 442 -19.67 -5.99 8.41
CA LEU A 442 -20.82 -5.51 7.67
C LEU A 442 -20.78 -3.99 7.61
N ASP A 443 -21.27 -3.41 6.52
CA ASP A 443 -21.54 -1.97 6.43
C ASP A 443 -22.89 -1.60 7.06
N ASP A 444 -23.24 -0.31 6.98
CA ASP A 444 -24.50 0.24 7.53
C ASP A 444 -25.75 -0.34 6.86
N GLU A 445 -25.62 -0.83 5.62
CA GLU A 445 -26.68 -1.50 4.85
C GLU A 445 -26.70 -3.02 5.09
N LYS A 446 -25.88 -3.53 6.02
CA LYS A 446 -25.77 -4.95 6.37
C LYS A 446 -25.28 -5.82 5.22
N ARG A 447 -24.48 -5.24 4.34
CA ARG A 447 -23.79 -5.94 3.25
C ARG A 447 -22.43 -6.42 3.74
N ILE A 448 -21.98 -7.57 3.26
CA ILE A 448 -20.70 -8.16 3.67
C ILE A 448 -19.58 -7.36 3.00
N VAL A 449 -18.76 -6.66 3.80
CA VAL A 449 -17.61 -5.86 3.32
C VAL A 449 -16.36 -6.72 3.26
N SER A 450 -16.12 -7.50 4.31
CA SER A 450 -15.03 -8.48 4.39
C SER A 450 -15.24 -9.42 5.58
N GLY A 451 -14.45 -10.48 5.69
CA GLY A 451 -14.42 -11.37 6.85
C GLY A 451 -14.47 -12.84 6.50
N ASP A 452 -14.52 -13.65 7.55
CA ASP A 452 -14.63 -15.11 7.49
C ASP A 452 -15.62 -15.57 8.54
N GLY A 453 -16.61 -16.34 8.11
CA GLY A 453 -17.63 -16.88 8.98
C GLY A 453 -18.02 -18.30 8.61
N LYS A 454 -18.37 -19.06 9.64
CA LYS A 454 -18.80 -20.47 9.55
C LYS A 454 -20.08 -20.68 10.33
N TRP A 455 -21.01 -21.40 9.72
CA TRP A 455 -22.34 -21.71 10.25
C TRP A 455 -22.67 -23.17 10.02
N LEU A 456 -23.57 -23.70 10.85
CA LEU A 456 -24.30 -24.90 10.48
C LEU A 456 -25.31 -24.51 9.40
N PRO A 457 -25.57 -25.35 8.38
CA PRO A 457 -26.54 -25.04 7.33
C PRO A 457 -27.93 -24.66 7.86
N ALA A 458 -28.36 -25.22 9.00
CA ALA A 458 -29.63 -24.89 9.66
C ALA A 458 -29.69 -23.46 10.23
N GLU A 459 -28.54 -22.81 10.47
CA GLU A 459 -28.46 -21.42 10.94
C GLU A 459 -28.57 -20.40 9.80
N VAL A 460 -28.40 -20.86 8.56
CA VAL A 460 -28.52 -20.05 7.34
C VAL A 460 -29.87 -20.33 6.72
N GLY A 461 -30.80 -19.40 6.94
CA GLY A 461 -32.19 -19.56 6.51
C GLY A 461 -32.43 -19.14 5.07
N ASN A 462 -33.68 -19.35 4.63
CA ASN A 462 -34.15 -18.78 3.38
C ASN A 462 -34.31 -17.26 3.54
N SER A 463 -33.78 -16.48 2.60
CA SER A 463 -33.83 -15.02 2.60
C SER A 463 -35.23 -14.42 2.73
N ARG A 464 -36.28 -15.20 2.42
CA ARG A 464 -37.69 -14.80 2.57
C ARG A 464 -38.20 -14.84 4.01
N GLU A 465 -37.56 -15.62 4.87
CA GLU A 465 -37.99 -15.84 6.26
C GLU A 465 -37.39 -14.83 7.24
N ILE A 466 -36.37 -14.07 6.80
CA ILE A 466 -35.67 -13.08 7.62
C ILE A 466 -36.18 -11.68 7.28
N SER A 467 -36.53 -10.91 8.31
CA SER A 467 -36.93 -9.50 8.15
C SER A 467 -35.86 -8.70 7.41
N GLN A 468 -36.26 -7.92 6.40
CA GLN A 468 -35.37 -7.11 5.55
C GLN A 468 -34.42 -6.23 6.37
N LYS A 469 -34.89 -5.70 7.52
CA LYS A 469 -34.08 -4.86 8.39
C LYS A 469 -32.94 -5.59 9.08
N LEU A 470 -33.00 -6.91 9.22
CA LEU A 470 -31.97 -7.72 9.90
C LEU A 470 -31.20 -8.61 8.94
N LYS A 471 -31.62 -8.67 7.68
CA LYS A 471 -31.14 -9.63 6.72
C LYS A 471 -29.78 -9.24 6.15
N VAL A 472 -28.88 -10.21 6.13
CA VAL A 472 -27.62 -10.16 5.39
C VAL A 472 -27.74 -11.16 4.25
N ASP A 473 -27.89 -10.66 3.02
CA ASP A 473 -28.09 -11.48 1.81
C ASP A 473 -27.17 -11.12 0.65
N ARG A 474 -26.27 -10.17 0.83
CA ARG A 474 -25.41 -9.65 -0.25
C ARG A 474 -24.05 -9.16 0.22
N PHE A 475 -23.10 -9.16 -0.70
CA PHE A 475 -21.80 -8.52 -0.57
C PHE A 475 -21.87 -7.04 -0.92
N ALA A 476 -21.07 -6.23 -0.23
CA ALA A 476 -20.79 -4.87 -0.66
C ALA A 476 -19.85 -4.95 -1.88
N THR A 477 -20.29 -4.39 -2.99
CA THR A 477 -19.48 -4.26 -4.21
C THR A 477 -19.01 -2.81 -4.33
N PRO A 478 -17.69 -2.57 -4.43
CA PRO A 478 -17.13 -1.24 -4.65
C PRO A 478 -17.69 -0.59 -5.92
N ASP A 479 -17.74 0.75 -5.92
CA ASP A 479 -18.17 1.51 -7.09
C ASP A 479 -17.31 1.16 -8.32
N GLY A 480 -17.94 1.01 -9.48
CA GLY A 480 -17.26 0.63 -10.73
C GLY A 480 -16.88 -0.85 -10.82
N THR A 481 -17.31 -1.69 -9.87
CA THR A 481 -17.12 -3.14 -9.94
C THR A 481 -18.43 -3.90 -9.83
N MET A 482 -18.43 -5.14 -10.31
CA MET A 482 -19.52 -6.11 -10.17
C MET A 482 -18.99 -7.41 -9.61
N MET A 483 -19.79 -8.05 -8.75
CA MET A 483 -19.48 -9.38 -8.24
C MET A 483 -19.80 -10.44 -9.30
N VAL A 484 -18.82 -11.29 -9.60
CA VAL A 484 -18.98 -12.50 -10.40
C VAL A 484 -18.68 -13.71 -9.51
N GLN A 485 -19.58 -14.69 -9.51
CA GLN A 485 -19.40 -15.95 -8.80
C GLN A 485 -19.24 -17.07 -9.82
N VAL A 486 -18.19 -17.88 -9.66
CA VAL A 486 -17.91 -19.06 -10.50
C VAL A 486 -18.12 -20.30 -9.64
N ASP A 487 -19.03 -21.17 -10.06
CA ASP A 487 -19.24 -22.47 -9.43
C ASP A 487 -18.11 -23.42 -9.83
N VAL A 488 -17.29 -23.82 -8.86
CA VAL A 488 -16.16 -24.74 -9.04
C VAL A 488 -16.39 -26.07 -8.32
N SER A 489 -17.65 -26.40 -8.04
CA SER A 489 -18.08 -27.66 -7.42
C SER A 489 -17.81 -28.85 -8.33
N VAL A 490 -17.85 -30.06 -7.77
CA VAL A 490 -17.54 -31.33 -8.46
C VAL A 490 -18.29 -31.49 -9.79
N GLY A 491 -19.57 -31.13 -9.83
CA GLY A 491 -20.42 -31.26 -11.02
C GLY A 491 -20.33 -30.10 -12.02
N SER A 492 -19.52 -29.07 -11.75
CA SER A 492 -19.36 -27.92 -12.63
C SER A 492 -18.31 -28.17 -13.71
N VAL A 493 -18.45 -27.53 -14.87
CA VAL A 493 -17.41 -27.48 -15.91
C VAL A 493 -16.13 -26.83 -15.37
N ALA A 494 -16.26 -25.91 -14.42
CA ALA A 494 -15.14 -25.24 -13.76
C ALA A 494 -14.65 -25.98 -12.49
N SER A 495 -14.98 -27.27 -12.34
CA SER A 495 -14.63 -28.07 -11.16
C SER A 495 -13.13 -28.05 -10.87
N LEU A 496 -12.77 -27.84 -9.58
CA LEU A 496 -11.39 -27.98 -9.12
C LEU A 496 -10.86 -29.42 -9.21
N LEU A 497 -11.75 -30.42 -9.34
CA LEU A 497 -11.37 -31.82 -9.58
C LEU A 497 -11.31 -32.15 -11.08
N GLY A 498 -11.58 -31.18 -11.96
CA GLY A 498 -11.49 -31.34 -13.41
C GLY A 498 -10.05 -31.40 -13.92
N PRO A 499 -9.86 -31.63 -15.24
CA PRO A 499 -8.53 -31.84 -15.83
C PRO A 499 -7.52 -30.73 -15.55
N VAL A 500 -7.96 -29.47 -15.56
CA VAL A 500 -7.10 -28.31 -15.26
C VAL A 500 -6.89 -28.13 -13.75
N GLY A 501 -7.95 -28.30 -12.95
CA GLY A 501 -7.87 -28.09 -11.50
C GLY A 501 -7.04 -29.14 -10.76
N ALA A 502 -7.07 -30.40 -11.20
CA ALA A 502 -6.32 -31.50 -10.58
C ALA A 502 -4.80 -31.39 -10.78
N GLU A 503 -4.36 -30.67 -11.82
CA GLU A 503 -2.94 -30.44 -12.13
C GLU A 503 -2.41 -29.09 -11.61
N ALA A 504 -3.32 -28.20 -11.18
CA ALA A 504 -2.96 -26.90 -10.67
C ALA A 504 -2.10 -27.04 -9.39
N GLY A 505 -1.02 -26.26 -9.34
CA GLY A 505 -0.20 -26.13 -8.15
C GLY A 505 -1.00 -25.56 -6.97
N PRO A 506 -0.59 -25.83 -5.71
CA PRO A 506 -1.29 -25.31 -4.54
C PRO A 506 -1.42 -23.78 -4.49
N ASN A 507 -0.46 -23.08 -5.12
CA ASN A 507 -0.38 -21.63 -5.19
C ASN A 507 -0.67 -21.10 -6.61
N ASP A 508 -1.29 -21.91 -7.47
CA ASP A 508 -1.75 -21.44 -8.76
C ASP A 508 -3.05 -20.65 -8.56
N PRO A 509 -3.10 -19.37 -8.93
CA PRO A 509 -4.20 -18.53 -8.50
C PRO A 509 -5.38 -18.64 -9.46
N PHE A 510 -6.56 -18.36 -8.94
CA PHE A 510 -7.82 -18.39 -9.71
C PHE A 510 -8.08 -17.02 -10.32
N TYR A 511 -8.23 -16.94 -11.64
CA TYR A 511 -8.49 -15.68 -12.34
C TYR A 511 -9.63 -15.77 -13.33
N LEU A 512 -10.50 -14.77 -13.33
CA LEU A 512 -11.30 -14.44 -14.51
C LEU A 512 -10.49 -13.53 -15.43
N PHE A 513 -10.78 -13.53 -16.73
CA PHE A 513 -10.17 -12.58 -17.66
C PHE A 513 -11.19 -12.02 -18.65
N ASP A 514 -10.99 -10.77 -19.05
CA ASP A 514 -11.83 -10.09 -20.05
C ASP A 514 -11.26 -10.19 -21.47
N THR A 515 -11.96 -9.57 -22.44
CA THR A 515 -11.53 -9.55 -23.84
C THR A 515 -10.25 -8.76 -24.09
N ALA A 516 -9.88 -7.85 -23.17
CA ALA A 516 -8.62 -7.12 -23.21
C ALA A 516 -7.47 -7.92 -22.55
N GLY A 517 -7.77 -9.11 -22.01
CA GLY A 517 -6.78 -9.96 -21.33
C GLY A 517 -6.50 -9.55 -19.88
N THR A 518 -7.30 -8.64 -19.30
CA THR A 518 -7.11 -8.21 -17.91
C THR A 518 -7.51 -9.32 -16.95
N PRO A 519 -6.62 -9.78 -16.06
CA PRO A 519 -6.95 -10.78 -15.05
C PRO A 519 -7.65 -10.19 -13.82
N TYR A 520 -8.55 -10.96 -13.22
CA TYR A 520 -9.31 -10.64 -12.00
C TYR A 520 -9.22 -11.81 -11.04
N GLN A 521 -8.53 -11.65 -9.90
CA GLN A 521 -8.29 -12.74 -8.96
C GLN A 521 -9.51 -13.02 -8.08
N ALA A 522 -9.67 -14.28 -7.66
CA ALA A 522 -10.70 -14.63 -6.69
C ALA A 522 -10.42 -13.94 -5.35
N VAL A 523 -11.35 -13.13 -4.87
CA VAL A 523 -11.27 -12.39 -3.60
C VAL A 523 -11.91 -13.14 -2.42
N GLY A 524 -12.46 -14.32 -2.68
CA GLY A 524 -13.06 -15.16 -1.65
C GLY A 524 -13.83 -16.35 -2.20
N TYR A 525 -14.56 -17.03 -1.32
CA TYR A 525 -15.39 -18.18 -1.66
C TYR A 525 -16.64 -18.30 -0.76
N ILE A 526 -17.64 -19.01 -1.28
CA ILE A 526 -18.78 -19.52 -0.53
C ILE A 526 -18.72 -21.05 -0.62
N TYR A 527 -18.65 -21.72 0.52
CA TYR A 527 -18.70 -23.17 0.62
C TYR A 527 -19.95 -23.62 1.37
N LYS A 528 -20.57 -24.71 0.92
CA LYS A 528 -21.70 -25.32 1.60
C LYS A 528 -21.70 -26.83 1.37
N ASP A 529 -21.89 -27.57 2.45
CA ASP A 529 -22.25 -28.98 2.45
C ASP A 529 -23.35 -29.26 3.49
N ARG A 530 -23.60 -30.53 3.85
CA ARG A 530 -24.58 -30.90 4.88
C ARG A 530 -24.22 -30.46 6.30
N GLU A 531 -22.96 -30.20 6.59
CA GLU A 531 -22.47 -29.95 7.95
C GLU A 531 -22.03 -28.50 8.16
N GLN A 532 -21.59 -27.81 7.10
CA GLN A 532 -20.99 -26.50 7.16
C GLN A 532 -21.47 -25.60 6.03
N TYR A 533 -21.75 -24.35 6.37
CA TYR A 533 -21.84 -23.22 5.46
C TYR A 533 -20.73 -22.24 5.82
N ALA A 534 -19.88 -21.86 4.88
CA ALA A 534 -18.76 -20.95 5.13
C ALA A 534 -18.68 -19.85 4.07
N ILE A 535 -18.38 -18.65 4.52
CA ILE A 535 -18.09 -17.50 3.67
C ILE A 535 -16.70 -17.01 4.05
N TYR A 536 -15.83 -16.92 3.05
CA TYR A 536 -14.56 -16.22 3.15
C TYR A 536 -14.56 -15.09 2.12
N TYR A 537 -14.37 -13.85 2.52
CA TYR A 537 -14.38 -12.71 1.62
C TYR A 537 -13.43 -11.62 2.08
N TYR A 538 -12.32 -11.43 1.36
CA TYR A 538 -11.34 -10.38 1.63
C TYR A 538 -10.90 -9.72 0.31
N PRO A 539 -11.61 -8.68 -0.15
CA PRO A 539 -11.26 -7.94 -1.36
C PRO A 539 -9.81 -7.43 -1.41
N GLY A 540 -9.24 -7.14 -0.23
CA GLY A 540 -7.87 -6.65 -0.06
C GLY A 540 -6.80 -7.73 0.13
N ASP A 541 -7.18 -9.01 0.12
CA ASP A 541 -6.28 -10.17 0.28
C ASP A 541 -6.79 -11.37 -0.54
N PRO A 542 -6.61 -11.35 -1.88
CA PRO A 542 -7.18 -12.36 -2.76
C PRO A 542 -6.52 -13.74 -2.63
N LEU A 543 -7.25 -14.77 -3.03
CA LEU A 543 -6.82 -16.16 -2.92
C LEU A 543 -5.64 -16.44 -3.85
N ASN A 544 -4.53 -16.87 -3.30
CA ASN A 544 -3.32 -17.27 -4.03
C ASN A 544 -3.48 -18.63 -4.73
N GLY A 545 -4.47 -19.44 -4.33
CA GLY A 545 -4.75 -20.73 -4.95
C GLY A 545 -5.53 -21.66 -4.02
N THR A 546 -5.43 -22.95 -4.27
CA THR A 546 -6.08 -23.99 -3.45
C THR A 546 -5.55 -24.05 -2.00
N SER A 547 -4.31 -23.61 -1.76
CA SER A 547 -3.71 -23.56 -0.41
C SER A 547 -4.50 -22.63 0.54
N ASP A 548 -5.13 -21.59 0.02
CA ASP A 548 -5.95 -20.65 0.79
C ASP A 548 -7.38 -21.17 1.05
N LEU A 549 -7.75 -22.34 0.50
CA LEU A 549 -9.03 -23.02 0.76
C LEU A 549 -9.01 -23.89 2.02
N SER A 550 -8.06 -23.67 2.94
CA SER A 550 -7.92 -24.45 4.19
C SER A 550 -9.17 -24.49 5.08
N GLY A 551 -10.09 -23.52 4.92
CA GLY A 551 -11.38 -23.48 5.62
C GLY A 551 -12.47 -24.39 5.03
N VAL A 552 -12.21 -24.97 3.86
CA VAL A 552 -13.09 -25.84 3.06
C VAL A 552 -12.64 -27.28 3.22
N PRO A 553 -13.52 -28.20 3.66
CA PRO A 553 -13.26 -29.64 3.59
C PRO A 553 -12.89 -30.05 2.16
N SER A 554 -11.94 -30.99 2.01
CA SER A 554 -11.52 -31.47 0.69
C SER A 554 -12.73 -31.88 -0.16
N LEU A 555 -12.80 -31.32 -1.37
CA LEU A 555 -13.82 -31.69 -2.34
C LEU A 555 -13.60 -33.14 -2.77
N THR A 556 -14.67 -33.93 -2.81
CA THR A 556 -14.63 -35.34 -3.23
C THR A 556 -15.68 -35.65 -4.27
N ALA A 557 -15.28 -36.40 -5.30
CA ALA A 557 -16.19 -36.84 -6.36
C ALA A 557 -17.36 -37.72 -5.87
N VAL A 558 -17.24 -38.28 -4.65
CA VAL A 558 -18.25 -39.17 -4.06
C VAL A 558 -19.41 -38.40 -3.42
N ARG A 559 -19.18 -37.16 -3.00
CA ARG A 559 -20.19 -36.34 -2.31
C ARG A 559 -20.85 -35.38 -3.30
N ASP A 560 -22.16 -35.51 -3.46
CA ASP A 560 -22.99 -34.65 -4.31
C ASP A 560 -23.49 -33.39 -3.57
N ASP A 561 -23.32 -33.34 -2.25
CA ASP A 561 -23.81 -32.26 -1.40
C ASP A 561 -22.84 -31.06 -1.28
N GLN A 562 -21.60 -31.21 -1.75
CA GLN A 562 -20.56 -30.19 -1.64
C GLN A 562 -20.67 -29.15 -2.75
N THR A 563 -20.80 -27.89 -2.37
CA THR A 563 -20.83 -26.75 -3.28
C THR A 563 -19.75 -25.74 -2.91
N LEU A 564 -18.99 -25.28 -3.91
CA LEU A 564 -17.95 -24.27 -3.77
C LEU A 564 -18.09 -23.23 -4.88
N LYS A 565 -18.27 -21.98 -4.51
CA LYS A 565 -18.29 -20.85 -5.43
C LYS A 565 -17.14 -19.91 -5.13
N LEU A 566 -16.34 -19.58 -6.14
CA LEU A 566 -15.32 -18.54 -6.04
C LEU A 566 -15.94 -17.18 -6.33
N LEU A 567 -15.50 -16.16 -5.60
CA LEU A 567 -16.00 -14.78 -5.68
C LEU A 567 -14.96 -13.88 -6.35
N PHE A 568 -15.36 -13.09 -7.32
CA PHE A 568 -14.52 -12.17 -8.06
C PHE A 568 -15.14 -10.77 -8.09
N LEU A 569 -14.32 -9.75 -7.93
CA LEU A 569 -14.70 -8.37 -8.23
C LEU A 569 -14.17 -8.05 -9.62
N VAL A 570 -15.08 -7.84 -10.58
CA VAL A 570 -14.74 -7.55 -11.97
C VAL A 570 -15.18 -6.13 -12.31
N SER A 571 -14.40 -5.44 -13.13
CA SER A 571 -14.70 -4.07 -13.59
C SER A 571 -16.09 -3.99 -14.24
N ARG A 572 -16.85 -2.93 -13.96
CA ARG A 572 -18.11 -2.64 -14.67
C ARG A 572 -17.78 -2.15 -16.08
N GLY A 573 -18.53 -2.61 -17.08
CA GLY A 573 -18.41 -2.22 -18.48
C GLY A 573 -17.47 -3.10 -19.32
N VAL A 574 -16.75 -4.03 -18.71
CA VAL A 574 -15.87 -4.95 -19.45
C VAL A 574 -16.63 -6.16 -19.99
N SER A 575 -16.12 -6.76 -21.06
CA SER A 575 -16.64 -8.01 -21.61
C SER A 575 -15.86 -9.19 -21.05
N LEU A 576 -16.47 -9.93 -20.13
CA LEU A 576 -15.88 -11.13 -19.54
C LEU A 576 -15.66 -12.20 -20.63
N LYS A 577 -14.47 -12.79 -20.68
CA LYS A 577 -14.09 -13.78 -21.70
C LYS A 577 -13.94 -15.20 -21.15
N GLY A 578 -13.36 -15.40 -19.97
CA GLY A 578 -13.14 -16.76 -19.47
C GLY A 578 -12.61 -16.84 -18.04
N PHE A 579 -12.26 -18.07 -17.64
CA PHE A 579 -11.71 -18.44 -16.34
C PHE A 579 -10.48 -19.32 -16.49
N ALA A 580 -9.45 -19.05 -15.69
CA ALA A 580 -8.17 -19.75 -15.69
C ALA A 580 -7.69 -20.07 -14.27
N ILE A 581 -6.83 -21.09 -14.17
CA ILE A 581 -6.09 -21.45 -12.96
C ILE A 581 -4.61 -21.45 -13.33
N GLY A 582 -3.82 -20.58 -12.70
CA GLY A 582 -2.46 -20.31 -13.12
C GLY A 582 -2.42 -19.89 -14.60
N ASN A 583 -1.65 -20.61 -15.41
CA ASN A 583 -1.52 -20.35 -16.85
C ASN A 583 -2.49 -21.16 -17.73
N SER A 584 -3.34 -22.02 -17.14
CA SER A 584 -4.23 -22.91 -17.89
C SER A 584 -5.66 -22.39 -17.90
N VAL A 585 -6.26 -22.24 -19.09
CA VAL A 585 -7.66 -21.83 -19.25
C VAL A 585 -8.58 -23.02 -18.99
N VAL A 586 -9.52 -22.85 -18.05
CA VAL A 586 -10.53 -23.86 -17.71
C VAL A 586 -11.70 -23.76 -18.68
N PHE A 587 -12.21 -22.54 -18.87
CA PHE A 587 -13.26 -22.29 -19.85
C PHE A 587 -13.17 -20.91 -20.49
N GLU A 588 -13.70 -20.80 -21.71
CA GLU A 588 -13.99 -19.53 -22.38
C GLU A 588 -15.48 -19.42 -22.66
N LEU A 589 -16.02 -18.22 -22.60
CA LEU A 589 -17.40 -17.94 -22.99
C LEU A 589 -17.47 -17.90 -24.52
N LYS A 590 -18.41 -18.64 -25.10
CA LYS A 590 -18.66 -18.59 -26.55
C LYS A 590 -18.92 -17.18 -27.06
N GLU A 591 -19.68 -16.42 -26.28
CA GLU A 591 -19.91 -15.00 -26.48
C GLU A 591 -19.44 -14.25 -25.23
N PRO A 592 -18.49 -13.31 -25.35
CA PRO A 592 -18.06 -12.50 -24.22
C PRO A 592 -19.24 -11.77 -23.57
N ARG A 593 -19.30 -11.81 -22.24
CA ARG A 593 -20.42 -11.23 -21.49
C ARG A 593 -20.10 -9.83 -21.01
N LEU A 594 -20.78 -8.83 -21.56
CA LEU A 594 -20.70 -7.45 -21.09
C LEU A 594 -21.26 -7.30 -19.67
N LEU A 595 -20.46 -6.73 -18.77
CA LEU A 595 -20.79 -6.57 -17.36
C LEU A 595 -21.38 -5.18 -17.07
N ASN A 596 -22.69 -5.01 -17.25
CA ASN A 596 -23.40 -3.74 -16.98
C ASN A 596 -24.45 -3.89 -15.86
N ASP A 597 -24.88 -2.76 -15.29
CA ASP A 597 -25.86 -2.66 -14.18
C ASP A 597 -27.27 -3.18 -14.52
N ARG A 598 -27.49 -3.76 -15.70
CA ARG A 598 -28.78 -4.30 -16.13
C ARG A 598 -28.67 -5.74 -16.57
N GLN A 599 -29.21 -6.63 -15.75
CA GLN A 599 -30.30 -7.53 -16.14
C GLN A 599 -30.91 -8.16 -14.87
N ASP A 600 -32.06 -7.64 -14.45
CA ASP A 600 -32.98 -8.27 -13.49
C ASP A 600 -33.51 -9.63 -14.00
#